data_AF-A0A962JGU4-F1
#
_entry.id   AF-A0A962JGU4-F1
#
_cell.length_a   1.000
_cell.length_b   1.000
_cell.length_c   1.000
_cell.angle_alpha   90.00
_cell.angle_beta   90.00
_cell.angle_gamma   90.00
#
_symmetry.space_group_name_H-M   'P 1'
#
loop_
_entity.id
_entity.type
_entity.pdbx_description
1 polymer ?
#
loop_
_entity_poly.entity_id
_entity_poly.type
_entity_poly.pdbx_seq_one_letter_code
_entity_poly.pdbx_strand_id
1 'polypeptide(L)'
;MKTIRRIRLVQMSYQFFMLLNLVIAAIFAGAVLKLYYLETHHGNPLGQIFLANLVLCAMLWLVIRRLRCPVCRNVFVGKESPQLLTHKCRHCGRRSGDTH
;
A
#
# COMPACT_ATOMS: atom_id res chain seq x y z
N MET A 1 11.60 16.47 13.04
CA MET A 1 11.94 16.21 11.61
C MET A 1 11.26 14.91 11.14
N LYS A 2 10.12 14.99 10.45
CA LYS A 2 9.48 13.82 9.81
C LYS A 2 10.00 13.71 8.38
N THR A 3 11.09 12.97 8.20
CA THR A 3 11.83 12.88 6.93
C THR A 3 10.99 12.17 5.88
N ILE A 4 10.85 12.76 4.69
CA ILE A 4 9.94 12.29 3.64
C ILE A 4 10.38 10.92 3.06
N ARG A 5 11.63 10.50 3.31
CA ARG A 5 12.10 9.11 3.12
C ARG A 5 11.21 8.08 3.83
N ARG A 6 10.65 8.42 5.00
CA ARG A 6 9.69 7.57 5.72
C ARG A 6 8.35 7.46 4.99
N ILE A 7 7.88 8.55 4.37
CA ILE A 7 6.64 8.54 3.56
C ILE A 7 6.80 7.60 2.37
N ARG A 8 7.93 7.67 1.66
CA ARG A 8 8.21 6.73 0.57
C ARG A 8 8.34 5.30 1.04
N LEU A 9 8.97 5.06 2.19
CA LEU A 9 9.09 3.71 2.75
C LEU A 9 7.71 3.11 3.04
N VAL A 10 6.79 3.92 3.56
CA VAL A 10 5.39 3.51 3.80
C VAL A 10 4.62 3.29 2.49
N GLN A 11 4.85 4.10 1.45
CA GLN A 11 4.24 3.90 0.13
C GLN A 11 4.78 2.62 -0.55
N MET A 12 6.09 2.38 -0.48
CA MET A 12 6.71 1.17 -1.01
C MET A 12 6.28 -0.08 -0.25
N SER A 13 6.16 -0.02 1.08
CA SER A 13 5.64 -1.15 1.86
C SER A 13 4.20 -1.46 1.47
N TYR A 14 3.34 -0.44 1.35
CA TYR A 14 1.96 -0.62 0.86
C TYR A 14 1.93 -1.27 -0.53
N GLN A 15 2.76 -0.81 -1.47
CA GLN A 15 2.84 -1.39 -2.81
C GLN A 15 3.29 -2.86 -2.78
N PHE A 16 4.26 -3.20 -1.93
CA PHE A 16 4.73 -4.56 -1.73
C PHE A 16 3.61 -5.48 -1.18
N PHE A 17 2.90 -5.04 -0.13
CA PHE A 17 1.79 -5.81 0.42
C PHE A 17 0.63 -5.97 -0.58
N MET A 18 0.33 -4.94 -1.38
CA MET A 18 -0.66 -5.05 -2.45
C MET A 18 -0.24 -6.06 -3.52
N LEU A 19 1.04 -6.08 -3.91
CA LEU A 19 1.56 -7.06 -4.86
C LEU A 19 1.47 -8.48 -4.30
N LEU A 20 1.84 -8.68 -3.03
CA LEU A 20 1.74 -9.97 -2.37
C LEU A 20 0.29 -10.47 -2.33
N ASN A 21 -0.67 -9.59 -1.97
CA ASN A 21 -2.09 -9.92 -2.02
C ASN A 21 -2.55 -10.28 -3.43
N LEU A 22 -2.07 -9.58 -4.46
CA LEU A 22 -2.41 -9.88 -5.85
C LEU A 22 -1.92 -11.27 -6.26
N VAL A 23 -0.69 -11.65 -5.88
CA VAL A 23 -0.15 -12.99 -6.14
C VAL A 23 -0.98 -14.06 -5.44
N ILE A 24 -1.30 -13.87 -4.16
CA ILE A 24 -2.12 -14.83 -3.40
C ILE A 24 -3.53 -14.94 -4.01
N ALA A 25 -4.13 -13.83 -4.42
CA ALA A 25 -5.43 -13.83 -5.09
C ALA A 25 -5.38 -14.57 -6.44
N ALA A 26 -4.31 -14.43 -7.21
CA ALA A 26 -4.12 -15.17 -8.46
C ALA A 26 -3.98 -16.69 -8.22
N ILE A 27 -3.30 -17.09 -7.15
CA ILE A 27 -3.25 -18.48 -6.70
C ILE A 27 -4.67 -18.97 -6.43
N PHE A 28 -5.43 -18.31 -5.55
CA PHE A 28 -6.82 -18.70 -5.27
C PHE A 28 -7.70 -18.74 -6.51
N ALA A 29 -7.59 -17.77 -7.42
CA ALA A 29 -8.32 -17.76 -8.68
C ALA A 29 -8.00 -18.99 -9.55
N GLY A 30 -6.73 -19.37 -9.67
CA GLY A 30 -6.32 -20.56 -10.40
C GLY A 30 -6.86 -21.86 -9.79
N ALA A 31 -6.92 -21.94 -8.46
CA ALA A 31 -7.53 -23.07 -7.77
C ALA A 31 -9.05 -23.14 -8.02
N VAL A 32 -9.76 -22.00 -7.98
CA VAL A 32 -11.20 -21.92 -8.28
C VAL A 32 -11.51 -22.30 -9.73
N LEU A 33 -10.66 -21.88 -10.67
CA LEU A 33 -10.74 -22.25 -12.08
C LEU A 33 -10.32 -23.71 -12.35
N LYS A 34 -9.97 -24.47 -11.30
CA LYS A 34 -9.51 -25.86 -11.37
C LYS A 34 -8.27 -26.06 -12.26
N LEU A 35 -7.42 -25.04 -12.40
CA LEU A 35 -6.14 -25.15 -13.12
C LEU A 35 -5.17 -26.08 -12.38
N TYR A 36 -5.32 -26.19 -11.06
CA TYR A 36 -4.59 -27.10 -10.20
C TYR A 36 -5.38 -27.35 -8.91
N TYR A 37 -5.06 -28.43 -8.19
CA TYR A 37 -5.69 -28.76 -6.91
C TYR A 37 -4.92 -28.10 -5.77
N LEU A 38 -5.56 -27.18 -5.04
CA LEU A 38 -4.99 -26.58 -3.84
C LEU A 38 -5.51 -27.32 -2.62
N GLU A 39 -4.64 -28.09 -1.97
CA GLU A 39 -5.00 -28.83 -0.76
C GLU A 39 -5.45 -27.89 0.36
N THR A 40 -6.54 -28.27 1.05
CA THR A 40 -7.16 -27.47 2.12
C THR A 40 -6.20 -27.19 3.27
N HIS A 41 -5.25 -28.10 3.53
CA HIS A 41 -4.22 -27.95 4.56
C HIS A 41 -3.27 -26.78 4.27
N HIS A 42 -2.97 -26.51 3.00
CA HIS A 42 -2.17 -25.36 2.56
C HIS A 42 -3.02 -24.13 2.25
N GLY A 43 -4.26 -24.32 1.79
CA GLY A 43 -5.19 -23.23 1.47
C GLY A 43 -5.64 -22.42 2.69
N ASN A 44 -5.89 -23.07 3.83
CA ASN A 44 -6.34 -22.40 5.05
C ASN A 44 -5.31 -21.40 5.63
N PRO A 45 -4.03 -21.76 5.86
CA PRO A 45 -3.03 -20.80 6.32
C PRO A 45 -2.77 -19.70 5.28
N LEU A 46 -2.80 -20.03 3.98
CA LEU A 46 -2.64 -19.03 2.91
C LEU A 46 -3.78 -17.99 2.94
N GLY A 47 -5.01 -18.43 3.23
CA GLY A 47 -6.18 -17.57 3.38
C GLY A 47 -6.07 -16.65 4.60
N GLN A 48 -5.55 -17.14 5.73
CA GLN A 48 -5.29 -16.32 6.92
C GLN A 48 -4.21 -15.26 6.64
N ILE A 49 -3.12 -15.64 5.96
CA ILE A 49 -2.06 -14.70 5.55
C ILE A 49 -2.61 -13.63 4.61
N PHE A 50 -3.46 -14.02 3.65
CA PHE A 50 -4.14 -13.08 2.76
C PHE A 50 -4.98 -12.08 3.56
N LEU A 51 -5.85 -12.56 4.46
CA LEU A 51 -6.71 -11.71 5.27
C LEU A 51 -5.90 -10.73 6.13
N ALA A 52 -4.85 -11.22 6.80
CA ALA A 52 -3.97 -10.40 7.63
C ALA A 52 -3.25 -9.32 6.81
N ASN A 53 -2.72 -9.68 5.64
CA ASN A 53 -2.08 -8.71 4.74
C ASN A 53 -3.06 -7.68 4.20
N LEU A 54 -4.31 -8.05 3.95
CA LEU A 54 -5.35 -7.14 3.49
C LEU A 54 -5.69 -6.10 4.57
N VAL A 55 -5.76 -6.52 5.83
CA VAL A 55 -5.91 -5.62 6.97
C VAL A 55 -4.71 -4.67 7.11
N LEU A 56 -3.48 -5.18 6.96
CA LEU A 56 -2.27 -4.35 6.96
C LEU A 56 -2.26 -3.33 5.81
N CYS A 57 -2.67 -3.74 4.60
CA CYS A 57 -2.84 -2.83 3.47
C CYS A 57 -3.86 -1.72 3.79
N ALA A 58 -5.01 -2.08 4.36
CA ALA A 58 -6.04 -1.11 4.74
C ALA A 58 -5.52 -0.11 5.79
N MET A 59 -4.79 -0.59 6.80
CA MET A 59 -4.13 0.26 7.80
C MET A 59 -3.12 1.22 7.16
N LEU A 60 -2.21 0.70 6.32
CA LEU A 60 -1.20 1.50 5.61
C LEU A 60 -1.85 2.54 4.69
N TRP A 61 -2.93 2.17 4.02
CA TRP A 61 -3.71 3.07 3.18
C TRP A 61 -4.27 4.26 3.96
N LEU A 62 -4.84 4.01 5.15
CA LEU A 62 -5.31 5.07 6.06
C LEU A 62 -4.18 5.98 6.50
N VAL A 63 -3.01 5.40 6.82
CA VAL A 63 -1.81 6.18 7.18
C VAL A 63 -1.39 7.06 6.02
N ILE A 64 -1.23 6.52 4.81
CA ILE A 64 -0.80 7.26 3.62
C ILE A 64 -1.75 8.42 3.32
N ARG A 65 -3.07 8.21 3.41
CA ARG A 65 -4.08 9.26 3.22
C ARG A 65 -4.01 10.40 4.24
N ARG A 66 -3.47 10.14 5.44
CA ARG A 66 -3.32 11.12 6.51
C ARG A 66 -1.94 11.76 6.57
N LEU A 67 -0.98 11.32 5.74
CA LEU A 67 0.36 11.91 5.71
C LEU A 67 0.30 13.37 5.20
N ARG A 68 0.85 14.29 5.99
CA ARG A 68 0.95 15.71 5.66
C ARG A 68 2.35 16.04 5.18
N CYS A 69 2.43 16.92 4.18
CA CYS A 69 3.71 17.48 3.74
C CYS A 69 4.31 18.34 4.85
N PRO A 70 5.61 18.20 5.20
CA PRO A 70 6.23 19.00 6.25
C PRO A 70 6.37 20.49 5.87
N VAL A 71 6.34 20.82 4.56
CA VAL A 71 6.48 22.19 4.06
C VAL A 71 5.12 22.91 4.05
N CYS A 72 4.18 22.44 3.23
CA CYS A 72 2.88 23.10 3.07
C CYS A 72 1.80 22.66 4.07
N ARG A 73 2.10 21.68 4.95
CA ARG A 73 1.18 21.08 5.94
C ARG A 73 -0.10 20.45 5.38
N ASN A 74 -0.32 20.52 4.07
CA ASN A 74 -1.42 19.88 3.37
C ASN A 74 -1.18 18.37 3.18
N VAL A 75 -2.27 17.65 2.90
CA VAL A 75 -2.24 16.19 2.66
C VAL A 75 -1.34 15.89 1.46
N PHE A 76 -0.32 15.07 1.67
CA PHE A 76 0.75 14.82 0.71
C PHE A 76 0.22 14.22 -0.60
N VAL A 77 -0.70 13.26 -0.49
CA VAL A 77 -1.32 12.55 -1.62
C VAL A 77 -2.44 13.32 -2.31
N GLY A 78 -2.86 14.48 -1.77
CA GLY A 78 -4.01 15.25 -2.24
C GLY A 78 -5.33 14.86 -1.56
N LYS A 79 -6.25 15.83 -1.41
CA LYS A 79 -7.57 15.64 -0.76
C LYS A 79 -8.63 15.13 -1.74
N GLU A 80 -8.73 15.74 -2.92
CA GLU A 80 -9.80 15.48 -3.89
C GLU A 80 -9.52 14.29 -4.81
N SER A 81 -8.27 14.06 -5.18
CA SER A 81 -7.85 12.86 -5.93
C SER A 81 -6.57 12.29 -5.31
N PRO A 82 -6.69 11.41 -4.29
CA PRO A 82 -5.55 10.90 -3.57
C PRO A 82 -4.74 9.95 -4.44
N GLN A 83 -3.53 10.38 -4.84
CA GLN A 83 -2.56 9.49 -5.48
C GLN A 83 -1.65 8.88 -4.41
N LEU A 84 -1.97 7.65 -4.01
CA LEU A 84 -1.25 6.91 -2.97
C LEU A 84 0.24 6.72 -3.32
N LEU A 85 0.56 6.61 -4.61
CA LEU A 85 1.91 6.40 -5.15
C LEU A 85 2.47 7.67 -5.80
N THR A 86 2.32 8.83 -5.16
CA THR A 86 2.95 10.06 -5.67
C THR A 86 4.37 10.27 -5.14
N HIS A 87 5.28 10.65 -6.04
CA HIS A 87 6.66 11.03 -5.70
C HIS A 87 6.78 12.50 -5.25
N LYS A 88 5.77 13.33 -5.53
CA LYS A 88 5.72 14.76 -5.22
C LYS A 88 4.48 15.08 -4.41
N CYS A 89 4.56 16.08 -3.52
CA CYS A 89 3.34 16.55 -2.87
C CYS A 89 2.41 17.15 -3.92
N ARG A 90 1.15 16.72 -3.93
CA ARG A 90 0.19 17.17 -4.95
C ARG A 90 -0.18 18.65 -4.85
N HIS A 91 0.00 19.25 -3.68
CA HIS A 91 -0.38 20.63 -3.43
C HIS A 91 0.76 21.61 -3.72
N CYS A 92 1.96 21.37 -3.20
CA CYS A 92 3.10 22.28 -3.41
C CYS A 92 4.03 21.85 -4.56
N GLY A 93 3.79 20.69 -5.19
CA GLY A 93 4.65 20.16 -6.26
C GLY A 93 6.06 19.76 -5.83
N ARG A 94 6.50 20.15 -4.63
CA ARG A 94 7.83 19.85 -4.11
C ARG A 94 8.05 18.36 -3.99
N ARG A 95 9.28 17.97 -4.33
CA ARG A 95 9.70 16.61 -4.09
C ARG A 95 9.89 16.43 -2.60
N SER A 96 9.79 15.15 -2.29
CA SER A 96 9.92 14.56 -0.99
C SER A 96 11.37 14.76 -0.44
N GLY A 97 11.79 15.98 -0.12
CA GLY A 97 13.14 16.30 0.39
C GLY A 97 13.58 17.76 0.29
N ASP A 98 12.79 18.65 -0.33
CA ASP A 98 13.15 20.07 -0.47
C ASP A 98 12.97 20.81 0.87
N THR A 99 14.08 21.06 1.57
CA THR A 99 14.13 21.79 2.85
C THR A 99 14.29 23.30 2.69
N HIS A 100 14.50 23.79 1.48
CA HIS A 100 14.57 25.21 1.12
C HIS A 100 13.48 25.54 0.12
#